data_AF-B6IX05-F1
#
_entry.id   AF-B6IX05-F1
#
_cell.length_a   1.000
_cell.length_b   1.000
_cell.length_c   1.000
_cell.angle_alpha   90.00
_cell.angle_beta   90.00
_cell.angle_gamma   90.00
#
_symmetry.space_group_name_H-M   'P 1'
#
loop_
_entity.id
_entity.type
_entity.pdbx_description
1 polymer ?
#
loop_
_entity_poly.entity_id
_entity_poly.type
_entity_poly.pdbx_seq_one_letter_code
_entity_poly.pdbx_strand_id
1 'polypeptide(L)'
;MAALATVWPAALAETKLAYAAVLADPGRLLRFGGLPTVLALGLWAFLSIARPMPESEDPAVMEAWMATNAGYVLLAILTALWSYGRLVVRWSRWTVTGDGTGGFLDPGLGGRELRTLGWSLLAGLCAMPTLLLLVLVGDAFLFLGAALFGLAGEEAALTGAQLGAVLGGLIGLLPAYYITGRLLPGVAPVALGLPGALGPSWRTTKEAALTAMLTLWLIALPGAIVGTVFLQLDLGLALNVVGPVLSFLAYSATAVSMARLWQAVVAPAAPAAPERD
;
A
#
# COMPACT_ATOMS: atom_id res chain seq x y z
N MET A 1 8.47 5.31 -25.03
CA MET A 1 8.14 3.89 -25.32
C MET A 1 9.32 2.93 -25.12
N ALA A 2 10.51 3.20 -25.67
CA ALA A 2 11.66 2.28 -25.52
C ALA A 2 12.06 1.98 -24.07
N ALA A 3 12.03 2.96 -23.16
CA ALA A 3 12.31 2.75 -21.74
C ALA A 3 11.24 1.91 -21.00
N LEU A 4 9.98 1.95 -21.43
CA LEU A 4 8.94 1.11 -20.84
C LEU A 4 9.08 -0.35 -21.26
N ALA A 5 9.51 -0.61 -22.49
CA ALA A 5 9.73 -1.96 -23.00
C ALA A 5 10.82 -2.71 -22.22
N THR A 6 11.81 -2.01 -21.66
CA THR A 6 12.88 -2.60 -20.86
C THR A 6 12.51 -2.72 -19.37
N VAL A 7 11.77 -1.76 -18.83
CA VAL A 7 11.40 -1.74 -17.41
C VAL A 7 10.25 -2.70 -17.09
N TRP A 8 9.30 -2.86 -18.01
CA TRP A 8 8.10 -3.66 -17.79
C TRP A 8 8.38 -5.13 -17.43
N PRO A 9 9.23 -5.88 -18.17
CA PRO A 9 9.54 -7.27 -17.82
C PRO A 9 10.18 -7.40 -16.44
N ALA A 10 11.06 -6.46 -16.05
CA ALA A 10 11.71 -6.45 -14.75
C ALA A 10 10.70 -6.21 -13.61
N ALA A 11 9.82 -5.21 -13.77
CA ALA A 11 8.79 -4.91 -12.79
C ALA A 11 7.80 -6.08 -12.62
N LEU A 12 7.41 -6.71 -13.74
CA LEU A 12 6.54 -7.88 -13.73
C LEU A 12 7.21 -9.10 -13.06
N ALA A 13 8.48 -9.35 -13.35
CA ALA A 13 9.24 -10.43 -12.73
C ALA A 13 9.34 -10.23 -11.22
N GLU A 14 9.70 -9.03 -10.76
CA GLU A 14 9.78 -8.71 -9.34
C GLU A 14 8.41 -8.79 -8.64
N THR A 15 7.34 -8.32 -9.28
CA THR A 15 5.98 -8.46 -8.77
C THR A 15 5.58 -9.92 -8.59
N LYS A 16 5.87 -10.77 -9.59
CA LYS A 16 5.61 -12.20 -9.52
C LYS A 16 6.39 -12.86 -8.39
N LEU A 17 7.67 -12.51 -8.21
CA LEU A 17 8.50 -13.04 -7.14
C LEU A 17 7.97 -12.61 -5.76
N ALA A 18 7.57 -11.35 -5.61
CA ALA A 18 6.99 -10.83 -4.37
C ALA A 18 5.68 -11.56 -4.02
N TYR A 19 4.75 -11.70 -4.97
CA TYR A 19 3.52 -12.45 -4.73
C TYR A 19 3.76 -13.94 -4.51
N ALA A 20 4.67 -14.56 -5.27
CA ALA A 20 5.02 -15.96 -5.05
C ALA A 20 5.58 -16.18 -3.65
N ALA A 21 6.41 -15.28 -3.14
CA ALA A 21 6.94 -15.36 -1.77
C ALA A 21 5.83 -15.26 -0.71
N VAL A 22 4.82 -14.41 -0.93
CA VAL A 22 3.68 -14.24 -0.01
C VAL A 22 2.71 -15.42 -0.08
N LEU A 23 2.43 -15.92 -1.29
CA LEU A 23 1.42 -16.94 -1.53
C LEU A 23 1.94 -18.38 -1.38
N ALA A 24 3.26 -18.61 -1.41
CA ALA A 24 3.85 -19.93 -1.20
C ALA A 24 3.58 -20.52 0.19
N ASP A 25 3.34 -19.66 1.19
CA ASP A 25 3.00 -20.05 2.56
C ASP A 25 1.98 -19.05 3.11
N PRO A 26 0.67 -19.23 2.81
CA PRO A 26 -0.37 -18.30 3.25
C PRO A 26 -0.48 -18.23 4.78
N GLY A 27 -0.11 -19.31 5.49
CA GLY A 27 -0.02 -19.32 6.95
C GLY A 27 0.99 -18.31 7.49
N ARG A 28 1.99 -17.93 6.70
CA ARG A 28 2.96 -16.90 7.05
C ARG A 28 2.34 -15.51 7.17
N LEU A 29 1.35 -15.17 6.36
CA LEU A 29 0.67 -13.87 6.46
C LEU A 29 0.08 -13.70 7.87
N LEU A 30 -0.65 -14.71 8.34
CA LEU A 30 -1.25 -14.72 9.67
C LEU A 30 -0.20 -14.81 10.78
N ARG A 31 0.85 -15.60 10.60
CA ARG A 31 1.92 -15.74 11.60
C ARG A 31 2.75 -14.46 11.75
N PHE A 32 3.11 -13.82 10.64
CA PHE A 32 3.88 -12.57 10.62
C PHE A 32 3.03 -11.42 11.10
N GLY A 33 1.82 -11.30 10.56
CA GLY A 33 0.85 -10.29 10.95
C GLY A 33 0.35 -10.44 12.38
N GLY A 34 0.23 -11.67 12.87
CA GLY A 34 -0.13 -12.03 14.23
C GLY A 34 -1.57 -11.66 14.62
N LEU A 35 -1.78 -11.55 15.93
CA LEU A 35 -3.03 -11.04 16.51
C LEU A 35 -3.51 -9.70 15.90
N PRO A 36 -2.65 -8.71 15.61
CA PRO A 36 -3.07 -7.42 15.03
C PRO A 36 -3.82 -7.57 13.70
N THR A 37 -3.34 -8.45 12.82
CA THR A 37 -3.99 -8.70 11.52
C THR A 37 -5.35 -9.35 11.71
N VAL A 38 -5.45 -10.33 12.62
CA VAL A 38 -6.73 -11.01 12.90
C VAL A 38 -7.73 -10.04 13.54
N LEU A 39 -7.29 -9.19 14.47
CA LEU A 39 -8.13 -8.16 15.05
C LEU A 39 -8.59 -7.14 14.00
N ALA A 40 -7.68 -6.67 13.15
CA ALA A 40 -8.04 -5.74 12.08
C ALA A 40 -9.07 -6.35 11.13
N LEU A 41 -8.83 -7.56 10.63
CA LEU A 41 -9.77 -8.27 9.76
C LEU A 41 -11.11 -8.54 10.44
N GLY A 42 -11.09 -8.98 11.70
CA GLY A 42 -12.30 -9.23 12.48
C GLY A 42 -13.10 -7.96 12.75
N LEU A 43 -12.44 -6.85 13.06
CA LEU A 43 -13.08 -5.54 13.27
C LEU A 43 -13.65 -4.97 11.97
N TRP A 44 -12.93 -5.09 10.85
CA TRP A 44 -13.46 -4.70 9.54
C TRP A 44 -14.68 -5.56 9.16
N ALA A 45 -14.63 -6.87 9.37
CA ALA A 45 -15.77 -7.75 9.13
C ALA A 45 -16.96 -7.41 10.05
N PHE A 46 -16.70 -7.14 11.34
CA PHE A 46 -17.72 -6.74 12.30
C PHE A 46 -18.38 -5.41 11.90
N LEU A 47 -17.58 -4.39 11.55
CA LEU A 47 -18.09 -3.11 11.05
C LEU A 47 -18.89 -3.29 9.76
N SER A 48 -18.49 -4.22 8.89
CA SER A 48 -19.18 -4.45 7.61
C SER A 48 -20.51 -5.20 7.77
N ILE A 49 -20.56 -6.18 8.68
CA ILE A 49 -21.69 -7.10 8.81
C ILE A 49 -22.67 -6.65 9.89
N ALA A 50 -22.17 -6.30 11.08
CA ALA A 50 -22.99 -6.02 12.25
C ALA A 50 -23.28 -4.51 12.43
N ARG A 51 -22.43 -3.64 11.88
CA ARG A 51 -22.54 -2.18 12.00
C ARG A 51 -22.32 -1.47 10.66
N PRO A 52 -22.96 -1.91 9.56
CA PRO A 52 -22.67 -1.39 8.23
C PRO A 52 -22.75 0.14 8.21
N MET A 53 -21.80 0.75 7.52
CA MET A 53 -21.80 2.19 7.29
C MET A 53 -23.04 2.54 6.47
N PRO A 54 -23.84 3.55 6.89
CA PRO A 54 -25.06 3.89 6.18
C PRO A 54 -24.74 4.50 4.82
N GLU A 55 -25.44 4.03 3.78
CA GLU A 55 -25.43 4.62 2.44
C GLU A 55 -26.45 5.78 2.42
N SER A 56 -26.08 6.90 3.06
CA SER A 56 -26.93 8.07 3.19
C SER A 56 -26.16 9.35 2.89
N GLU A 57 -26.73 10.22 2.06
CA GLU A 57 -26.19 11.56 1.80
C GLU A 57 -26.45 12.54 2.97
N ASP A 58 -27.38 12.21 3.88
CA ASP A 58 -27.65 13.01 5.07
C ASP A 58 -26.47 12.96 6.07
N PRO A 59 -25.78 14.08 6.32
CA PRO A 59 -24.65 14.14 7.26
C PRO A 59 -25.04 13.74 8.68
N ALA A 60 -26.29 13.99 9.11
CA ALA A 60 -26.73 13.67 10.47
C ALA A 60 -26.79 12.15 10.71
N VAL A 61 -27.14 11.38 9.69
CA VAL A 61 -27.15 9.91 9.75
C VAL A 61 -25.73 9.38 9.89
N MET A 62 -24.79 9.94 9.14
CA MET A 62 -23.37 9.58 9.23
C MET A 62 -22.78 9.97 10.59
N GLU A 63 -23.10 11.16 11.10
CA GLU A 63 -22.64 11.63 12.41
C GLU A 63 -23.16 10.74 13.54
N ALA A 64 -24.44 10.36 13.52
CA ALA A 64 -25.02 9.45 14.50
C ALA A 64 -24.38 8.05 14.46
N TRP A 65 -24.10 7.54 13.26
CA TRP A 65 -23.38 6.27 13.10
C TRP A 65 -21.95 6.37 13.64
N MET A 66 -21.22 7.44 13.31
CA MET A 66 -19.86 7.69 13.80
C MET A 66 -19.84 7.83 15.33
N ALA A 67 -20.79 8.56 15.92
CA ALA A 67 -20.89 8.70 17.37
C ALA A 67 -21.00 7.35 18.10
N THR A 68 -21.65 6.37 17.46
CA THR A 68 -21.84 5.02 18.02
C THR A 68 -20.67 4.08 17.72
N ASN A 69 -19.97 4.27 16.59
CA ASN A 69 -18.99 3.31 16.07
C ASN A 69 -17.53 3.82 16.06
N ALA A 70 -17.27 5.08 16.41
CA ALA A 70 -15.94 5.69 16.35
C ALA A 70 -14.86 4.88 17.08
N GLY A 71 -15.19 4.29 18.25
CA GLY A 71 -14.26 3.44 18.98
C GLY A 71 -13.84 2.18 18.20
N TYR A 72 -14.79 1.52 17.52
CA TYR A 72 -14.50 0.35 16.70
C TYR A 72 -13.70 0.71 15.45
N VAL A 73 -14.04 1.82 14.80
CA VAL A 73 -13.30 2.34 13.64
C VAL A 73 -11.86 2.69 14.02
N LEU A 74 -11.68 3.42 15.13
CA LEU A 74 -10.35 3.76 15.64
C LEU A 74 -9.55 2.49 15.96
N LEU A 75 -10.16 1.51 16.62
CA LEU A 75 -9.50 0.26 16.95
C LEU A 75 -9.13 -0.54 15.68
N ALA A 76 -10.00 -0.56 14.67
CA ALA A 76 -9.72 -1.20 13.38
C ALA A 76 -8.52 -0.53 12.68
N ILE A 77 -8.45 0.80 12.68
CA ILE A 77 -7.34 1.57 12.11
C ILE A 77 -6.04 1.29 12.88
N LEU A 78 -6.07 1.35 14.21
CA LEU A 78 -4.87 1.14 15.04
C LEU A 78 -4.33 -0.29 14.88
N THR A 79 -5.21 -1.29 14.87
CA THR A 79 -4.81 -2.70 14.66
C THR A 79 -4.31 -2.95 13.23
N ALA A 80 -4.88 -2.29 12.23
CA ALA A 80 -4.38 -2.34 10.85
C ALA A 80 -2.99 -1.69 10.73
N LEU A 81 -2.78 -0.50 11.29
CA LEU A 81 -1.48 0.18 11.31
C LEU A 81 -0.43 -0.67 12.02
N TRP A 82 -0.80 -1.25 13.16
CA TRP A 82 0.06 -2.18 13.88
C TRP A 82 0.41 -3.40 13.00
N SER A 83 -0.59 -4.03 12.40
CA SER A 83 -0.42 -5.15 11.45
C SER A 83 0.53 -4.78 10.31
N TYR A 84 0.40 -3.60 9.71
CA TYR A 84 1.30 -3.13 8.65
C TYR A 84 2.75 -3.01 9.12
N GLY A 85 2.98 -2.37 10.26
CA GLY A 85 4.33 -2.26 10.84
C GLY A 85 4.98 -3.62 11.05
N ARG A 86 4.21 -4.54 11.63
CA ARG A 86 4.65 -5.90 11.90
C ARG A 86 4.93 -6.69 10.63
N LEU A 87 4.03 -6.64 9.64
CA LEU A 87 4.19 -7.29 8.35
C LEU A 87 5.45 -6.80 7.64
N VAL A 88 5.70 -5.49 7.58
CA VAL A 88 6.94 -4.96 6.99
C VAL A 88 8.16 -5.49 7.71
N VAL A 89 8.18 -5.42 9.06
CA VAL A 89 9.34 -5.91 9.81
C VAL A 89 9.61 -7.38 9.55
N ARG A 90 8.58 -8.23 9.64
CA ARG A 90 8.74 -9.68 9.52
C ARG A 90 9.03 -10.11 8.09
N TRP A 91 8.34 -9.57 7.10
CA TRP A 91 8.60 -9.87 5.69
C TRP A 91 9.97 -9.37 5.24
N SER A 92 10.38 -8.17 5.64
CA SER A 92 11.72 -7.67 5.28
C SER A 92 12.83 -8.49 5.94
N ARG A 93 12.68 -8.88 7.23
CA ARG A 93 13.64 -9.79 7.89
C ARG A 93 13.71 -11.14 7.19
N TRP A 94 12.57 -11.80 7.00
CA TRP A 94 12.53 -13.10 6.35
C TRP A 94 13.14 -13.06 4.96
N THR A 95 12.84 -12.02 4.19
CA THR A 95 13.39 -11.84 2.83
C THR A 95 14.91 -11.69 2.85
N VAL A 96 15.44 -10.94 3.82
CA VAL A 96 16.87 -10.63 3.88
C VAL A 96 17.69 -11.75 4.50
N THR A 97 17.21 -12.34 5.58
CA THR A 97 17.99 -13.25 6.43
C THR A 97 17.48 -14.68 6.43
N GLY A 98 16.35 -14.97 5.77
CA GLY A 98 15.66 -16.26 5.88
C GLY A 98 15.00 -16.50 7.24
N ASP A 99 15.02 -15.51 8.14
CA ASP A 99 14.53 -15.66 9.51
C ASP A 99 12.99 -15.66 9.54
N GLY A 100 12.42 -16.87 9.65
CA GLY A 100 11.00 -17.09 9.84
C GLY A 100 10.58 -17.14 11.31
N THR A 101 11.46 -16.79 12.26
CA THR A 101 11.11 -16.77 13.67
C THR A 101 10.14 -15.61 13.92
N GLY A 102 8.97 -15.96 14.42
CA GLY A 102 7.84 -15.05 14.58
C GLY A 102 6.60 -15.85 14.90
N GLY A 103 6.21 -15.85 16.16
CA GLY A 103 4.97 -16.47 16.60
C GLY A 103 3.77 -15.57 16.32
N PHE A 104 2.59 -16.19 16.15
CA PHE A 104 1.31 -15.48 16.06
C PHE A 104 1.08 -14.55 17.27
N LEU A 105 1.49 -15.02 18.46
CA LEU A 105 1.36 -14.30 19.74
C LEU A 105 2.62 -13.56 20.18
N ASP A 106 3.68 -13.49 19.35
CA ASP A 106 4.88 -12.75 19.76
C ASP A 106 4.49 -11.30 20.14
N PRO A 107 4.99 -10.78 21.28
CA PRO A 107 4.67 -9.43 21.74
C PRO A 107 5.13 -8.42 20.68
N GLY A 108 4.14 -7.78 20.05
CA GLY A 108 4.34 -7.14 18.75
C GLY A 108 4.44 -5.62 18.74
N LEU A 109 4.73 -4.92 19.84
CA LEU A 109 4.91 -3.45 19.78
C LEU A 109 6.30 -3.07 20.29
N GLY A 110 7.32 -3.79 19.81
CA GLY A 110 8.70 -3.49 20.13
C GLY A 110 9.17 -2.19 19.45
N GLY A 111 10.22 -1.58 19.99
CA GLY A 111 10.80 -0.35 19.44
C GLY A 111 11.31 -0.47 18.00
N ARG A 112 11.37 -1.68 17.42
CA ARG A 112 11.66 -1.89 16.00
C ARG A 112 10.43 -1.61 15.12
N GLU A 113 9.28 -2.16 15.48
CA GLU A 113 8.04 -2.00 14.73
C GLU A 113 7.58 -0.54 14.75
N LEU A 114 7.69 0.14 15.90
CA LEU A 114 7.43 1.58 16.00
C LEU A 114 8.38 2.42 15.14
N ARG A 115 9.68 2.09 15.12
CA ARG A 115 10.63 2.77 14.24
C ARG A 115 10.29 2.53 12.77
N THR A 116 10.02 1.29 12.37
CA THR A 116 9.64 0.97 11.00
C THR A 116 8.37 1.71 10.58
N LEU A 117 7.34 1.77 11.44
CA LEU A 117 6.15 2.57 11.19
C LEU A 117 6.47 4.05 11.03
N GLY A 118 7.28 4.63 11.93
CA GLY A 118 7.71 6.02 11.83
C GLY A 118 8.44 6.31 10.52
N TRP A 119 9.35 5.43 10.09
CA TRP A 119 10.08 5.57 8.82
C TRP A 119 9.19 5.38 7.59
N SER A 120 8.24 4.43 7.63
CA SER A 120 7.23 4.26 6.57
C SER A 120 6.32 5.49 6.46
N LEU A 121 5.91 6.07 7.60
CA LEU A 121 5.14 7.31 7.64
C LEU A 121 5.94 8.48 7.07
N LEU A 122 7.21 8.63 7.45
CA LEU A 122 8.09 9.66 6.86
C LEU A 122 8.22 9.50 5.35
N ALA A 123 8.43 8.28 4.85
CA ALA A 123 8.48 8.01 3.42
C ALA A 123 7.15 8.33 2.71
N GLY A 124 6.02 8.01 3.35
CA GLY A 124 4.68 8.36 2.85
C GLY A 124 4.40 9.87 2.87
N LEU A 125 4.83 10.58 3.92
CA LEU A 125 4.72 12.04 4.01
C LEU A 125 5.50 12.72 2.89
N CYS A 126 6.63 12.18 2.46
CA CYS A 126 7.35 12.69 1.30
C CYS A 126 6.57 12.57 -0.02
N ALA A 127 5.58 11.66 -0.11
CA ALA A 127 4.68 11.53 -1.24
C ALA A 127 3.39 12.35 -1.09
N MET A 128 3.13 12.98 0.06
CA MET A 128 1.91 13.79 0.27
C MET A 128 1.79 14.98 -0.68
N PRO A 129 2.85 15.76 -0.98
CA PRO A 129 2.75 16.83 -1.98
C PRO A 129 2.29 16.33 -3.35
N THR A 130 2.71 15.12 -3.75
CA THR A 130 2.22 14.49 -4.99
C THR A 130 0.80 13.97 -4.90
N LEU A 131 0.33 13.54 -3.72
CA LEU A 131 -1.07 13.19 -3.50
C LEU A 131 -1.99 14.42 -3.52
N LEU A 132 -1.52 15.58 -3.08
CA LEU A 132 -2.27 16.84 -3.24
C LEU A 132 -2.38 17.23 -4.72
N LEU A 133 -1.31 17.02 -5.50
CA LEU A 133 -1.34 17.20 -6.95
C LEU A 133 -2.27 16.19 -7.66
N LEU A 134 -2.49 15.01 -7.08
CA LEU A 134 -3.45 14.03 -7.60
C LEU A 134 -4.88 14.57 -7.57
N VAL A 135 -5.28 15.30 -6.52
CA VAL A 135 -6.62 15.92 -6.48
C VAL A 135 -6.77 16.89 -7.65
N LEU A 136 -5.76 17.75 -7.86
CA LEU A 136 -5.74 18.72 -8.96
C LEU A 136 -5.79 18.06 -10.34
N VAL A 137 -5.01 17.00 -10.56
CA VAL A 137 -4.96 16.26 -11.84
C VAL A 137 -6.23 15.43 -12.04
N GLY A 138 -6.74 14.79 -10.99
CA GLY A 138 -7.98 14.03 -11.02
C GLY A 138 -9.16 14.91 -11.41
N ASP A 139 -9.29 16.08 -10.78
CA ASP A 139 -10.34 17.05 -11.09
C ASP A 139 -10.20 17.57 -12.53
N ALA A 140 -8.99 17.90 -12.97
CA ALA A 140 -8.75 18.38 -14.34
C ALA A 140 -9.17 17.33 -15.39
N PHE A 141 -8.88 16.05 -15.17
CA PHE A 141 -9.28 14.99 -16.08
C PHE A 141 -10.77 14.63 -15.99
N LEU A 142 -11.40 14.80 -14.83
CA LEU A 142 -12.85 14.69 -14.68
C LEU A 142 -13.56 15.71 -15.56
N PHE A 143 -13.14 16.98 -15.50
CA PHE A 143 -13.70 18.04 -16.35
C PHE A 143 -13.39 17.83 -17.83
N LEU A 144 -12.17 17.39 -18.16
CA LEU A 144 -11.78 17.09 -19.54
C LEU A 144 -12.60 15.92 -20.11
N GLY A 145 -12.83 14.88 -19.31
CA GLY A 145 -13.64 13.72 -19.68
C GLY A 145 -15.11 14.11 -19.92
N ALA A 146 -15.71 14.89 -19.01
CA ALA A 146 -17.04 15.46 -19.21
C ALA A 146 -17.12 16.29 -20.51
N ALA A 147 -16.14 17.16 -20.76
CA ALA A 147 -16.14 18.04 -21.92
C ALA A 147 -15.98 17.28 -23.25
N LEU A 148 -15.10 16.27 -23.30
CA LEU A 148 -14.85 15.49 -24.50
C LEU A 148 -16.03 14.61 -24.90
N PHE A 149 -16.77 14.07 -23.93
CA PHE A 149 -17.90 13.19 -24.18
C PHE A 149 -19.26 13.90 -24.12
N GLY A 150 -19.32 15.13 -23.60
CA GLY A 150 -20.57 15.91 -23.46
C GLY A 150 -21.22 16.32 -24.77
N LEU A 151 -20.47 16.30 -25.89
CA LEU A 151 -21.03 16.51 -27.22
C LEU A 151 -21.94 15.34 -27.68
N ALA A 152 -21.87 14.19 -27.01
CA ALA A 152 -22.65 12.99 -27.33
C ALA A 152 -23.88 12.80 -26.42
N GLY A 153 -24.17 13.75 -25.53
CA GLY A 153 -25.31 13.70 -24.60
C GLY A 153 -24.89 13.55 -23.13
N GLU A 154 -25.86 13.68 -22.22
CA GLU A 154 -25.64 13.77 -20.78
C GLU A 154 -25.07 12.47 -20.17
N GLU A 155 -25.60 11.31 -20.56
CA GLU A 155 -25.08 10.01 -20.12
C GLU A 155 -23.65 9.75 -20.61
N ALA A 156 -23.33 10.20 -21.83
CA ALA A 156 -21.98 10.12 -22.38
C ALA A 156 -21.03 11.07 -21.63
N ALA A 157 -21.48 12.27 -21.28
CA ALA A 157 -20.73 13.22 -20.45
C ALA A 157 -20.38 12.62 -19.08
N LEU A 158 -21.37 11.98 -18.42
CA LEU A 158 -21.18 11.32 -17.13
C LEU A 158 -20.17 10.17 -17.22
N THR A 159 -20.32 9.32 -18.24
CA THR A 159 -19.38 8.22 -18.50
C THR A 159 -17.97 8.74 -18.79
N GLY A 160 -17.86 9.78 -19.61
CA GLY A 160 -16.59 10.46 -19.90
C GLY A 160 -15.94 11.07 -18.67
N ALA A 161 -16.73 11.70 -17.79
CA ALA A 161 -16.26 12.26 -16.53
C ALA A 161 -15.71 11.17 -15.59
N GLN A 162 -16.40 10.04 -15.48
CA GLN A 162 -15.96 8.90 -14.67
C GLN A 162 -14.67 8.29 -15.23
N LEU A 163 -14.58 8.07 -16.54
CA LEU A 163 -13.37 7.59 -17.20
C LEU A 163 -12.21 8.58 -17.04
N GLY A 164 -12.49 9.87 -17.18
CA GLY A 164 -11.55 10.96 -16.94
C GLY A 164 -11.03 10.93 -15.51
N ALA A 165 -11.90 10.89 -14.52
CA ALA A 165 -11.54 10.82 -13.10
C ALA A 165 -10.67 9.60 -12.79
N VAL A 166 -11.01 8.43 -13.33
CA VAL A 166 -10.20 7.21 -13.19
C VAL A 166 -8.81 7.43 -13.80
N LEU A 167 -8.72 7.85 -15.06
CA LEU A 167 -7.43 8.09 -15.73
C LEU A 167 -6.59 9.16 -15.02
N GLY A 168 -7.21 10.25 -14.60
CA GLY A 168 -6.58 11.33 -13.85
C GLY A 168 -6.04 10.85 -12.51
N GLY A 169 -6.82 10.04 -11.79
CA GLY A 169 -6.37 9.39 -10.55
C GLY A 169 -5.19 8.44 -10.77
N LEU A 170 -5.25 7.59 -11.81
CA LEU A 170 -4.14 6.69 -12.13
C LEU A 170 -2.87 7.47 -12.50
N ILE A 171 -2.98 8.52 -13.32
CA ILE A 171 -1.84 9.36 -13.71
C ILE A 171 -1.29 10.14 -12.51
N GLY A 172 -2.17 10.73 -11.70
CA GLY A 172 -1.81 11.49 -10.50
C GLY A 172 -1.12 10.64 -9.44
N LEU A 173 -1.37 9.33 -9.41
CA LEU A 173 -0.73 8.39 -8.48
C LEU A 173 0.70 8.04 -8.91
N LEU A 174 1.06 8.15 -10.21
CA LEU A 174 2.38 7.76 -10.70
C LEU A 174 3.53 8.49 -9.97
N PRO A 175 3.52 9.83 -9.79
CA PRO A 175 4.54 10.53 -9.03
C PRO A 175 4.65 10.07 -7.58
N ALA A 176 3.51 9.78 -6.93
CA ALA A 176 3.51 9.27 -5.55
C ALA A 176 4.21 7.91 -5.49
N TYR A 177 3.83 6.96 -6.35
CA TYR A 177 4.50 5.66 -6.44
C TYR A 177 5.97 5.75 -6.86
N TYR A 178 6.34 6.74 -7.67
CA TYR A 178 7.74 6.99 -8.03
C TYR A 178 8.56 7.41 -6.81
N ILE A 179 8.06 8.36 -6.02
CA ILE A 179 8.72 8.81 -4.78
C ILE A 179 8.79 7.65 -3.79
N THR A 180 7.66 6.98 -3.57
CA THR A 180 7.55 5.83 -2.67
C THR A 180 8.50 4.70 -3.08
N GLY A 181 8.58 4.34 -4.36
CA GLY A 181 9.47 3.31 -4.88
C GLY A 181 10.96 3.63 -4.69
N ARG A 182 11.33 4.93 -4.59
CA ARG A 182 12.70 5.36 -4.30
C ARG A 182 13.02 5.41 -2.82
N LEU A 183 12.04 5.67 -1.97
CA LEU A 183 12.24 5.89 -0.53
C LEU A 183 12.03 4.62 0.29
N LEU A 184 11.02 3.80 -0.02
CA LEU A 184 10.67 2.62 0.77
C LEU A 184 11.79 1.58 0.94
N PRO A 185 12.71 1.35 -0.02
CA PRO A 185 13.85 0.47 0.22
C PRO A 185 14.72 0.93 1.40
N GLY A 186 14.77 2.24 1.66
CA GLY A 186 15.45 2.82 2.82
C GLY A 186 14.81 2.49 4.18
N VAL A 187 13.61 1.91 4.20
CA VAL A 187 12.92 1.45 5.42
C VAL A 187 13.32 0.02 5.80
N ALA A 188 13.65 -0.83 4.82
CA ALA A 188 14.08 -2.21 5.05
C ALA A 188 15.18 -2.41 6.11
N PRO A 189 16.26 -1.59 6.19
CA PRO A 189 17.27 -1.76 7.23
C PRO A 189 16.73 -1.56 8.66
N VAL A 190 15.70 -0.73 8.83
CA VAL A 190 15.03 -0.52 10.13
C VAL A 190 14.39 -1.81 10.63
N ALA A 191 13.80 -2.60 9.72
CA ALA A 191 13.24 -3.92 10.05
C ALA A 191 14.32 -4.92 10.52
N LEU A 192 15.57 -4.71 10.14
CA LEU A 192 16.73 -5.49 10.59
C LEU A 192 17.33 -4.95 11.90
N GLY A 193 16.84 -3.82 12.41
CA GLY A 193 17.39 -3.14 13.59
C GLY A 193 18.53 -2.17 13.27
N LEU A 194 18.80 -1.91 12.00
CA LEU A 194 19.80 -0.96 11.51
C LEU A 194 19.19 0.45 11.40
N PRO A 195 20.00 1.51 11.25
CA PRO A 195 19.50 2.85 10.96
C PRO A 195 18.72 2.91 9.64
N GLY A 196 17.70 3.78 9.59
CA GLY A 196 16.97 4.05 8.35
C GLY A 196 17.84 4.75 7.31
N ALA A 197 17.60 4.47 6.03
CA ALA A 197 18.47 4.88 4.93
C ALA A 197 17.71 5.59 3.81
N LEU A 198 16.74 6.46 4.12
CA LEU A 198 15.94 7.16 3.09
C LEU A 198 16.81 8.01 2.14
N GLY A 199 17.78 8.76 2.66
CA GLY A 199 18.69 9.58 1.85
C GLY A 199 19.57 8.76 0.90
N PRO A 200 20.28 7.71 1.38
CA PRO A 200 20.96 6.76 0.52
C PRO A 200 20.02 6.09 -0.51
N SER A 201 18.85 5.62 -0.06
CA SER A 201 17.83 4.99 -0.92
C SER A 201 17.42 5.92 -2.06
N TRP A 202 17.10 7.18 -1.77
CA TRP A 202 16.77 8.17 -2.79
C TRP A 202 17.89 8.29 -3.83
N ARG A 203 19.14 8.41 -3.39
CA ARG A 203 20.28 8.61 -4.29
C ARG A 203 20.56 7.39 -5.18
N THR A 204 20.48 6.18 -4.63
CA THR A 204 20.93 4.96 -5.32
C THR A 204 19.84 4.32 -6.18
N THR A 205 18.55 4.53 -5.86
CA THR A 205 17.43 3.95 -6.61
C THR A 205 17.07 4.71 -7.90
N LYS A 206 17.83 5.73 -8.31
CA LYS A 206 17.50 6.58 -9.47
C LYS A 206 17.21 5.77 -10.74
N GLU A 207 18.06 4.79 -11.04
CA GLU A 207 17.95 3.96 -12.24
C GLU A 207 16.85 2.89 -12.12
N ALA A 208 16.61 2.41 -10.91
CA ALA A 208 15.55 1.44 -10.61
C ALA A 208 14.19 2.09 -10.32
N ALA A 209 14.09 3.42 -10.30
CA ALA A 209 12.92 4.13 -9.79
C ALA A 209 11.64 3.82 -10.58
N LEU A 210 11.75 3.76 -11.91
CA LEU A 210 10.62 3.39 -12.78
C LEU A 210 10.22 1.93 -12.57
N THR A 211 11.19 1.02 -12.41
CA THR A 211 10.93 -0.38 -12.11
C THR A 211 10.22 -0.51 -10.76
N ALA A 212 10.73 0.14 -9.72
CA ALA A 212 10.15 0.12 -8.38
C ALA A 212 8.73 0.71 -8.38
N MET A 213 8.52 1.84 -9.04
CA MET A 213 7.19 2.45 -9.23
C MET A 213 6.22 1.46 -9.88
N LEU A 214 6.62 0.85 -11.00
CA LEU A 214 5.78 -0.09 -11.73
C LEU A 214 5.52 -1.36 -10.93
N THR A 215 6.50 -1.85 -10.18
CA THR A 215 6.31 -2.98 -9.25
C THR A 215 5.28 -2.65 -8.18
N LEU A 216 5.37 -1.49 -7.53
CA LEU A 216 4.37 -1.08 -6.52
C LEU A 216 2.96 -0.97 -7.13
N TRP A 217 2.88 -0.42 -8.35
CA TRP A 217 1.64 -0.35 -9.12
C TRP A 217 1.05 -1.72 -9.41
N LEU A 218 1.85 -2.63 -9.96
CA LEU A 218 1.43 -3.99 -10.29
C LEU A 218 1.08 -4.80 -9.04
N ILE A 219 1.69 -4.50 -7.88
CA ILE A 219 1.31 -5.06 -6.59
C ILE A 219 -0.05 -4.53 -6.15
N ALA A 220 -0.34 -3.24 -6.28
CA ALA A 220 -1.63 -2.66 -5.88
C ALA A 220 -2.79 -3.01 -6.83
N LEU A 221 -2.47 -3.27 -8.11
CA LEU A 221 -3.45 -3.41 -9.20
C LEU A 221 -4.52 -4.49 -8.95
N PRO A 222 -4.21 -5.72 -8.48
CA PRO A 222 -5.25 -6.72 -8.21
C PRO A 222 -6.29 -6.25 -7.20
N GLY A 223 -5.86 -5.55 -6.14
CA GLY A 223 -6.76 -4.98 -5.15
C GLY A 223 -7.68 -3.91 -5.74
N ALA A 224 -7.13 -3.05 -6.60
CA ALA A 224 -7.92 -2.04 -7.32
C ALA A 224 -8.95 -2.69 -8.28
N ILE A 225 -8.54 -3.69 -9.07
CA ILE A 225 -9.43 -4.40 -9.99
C ILE A 225 -10.58 -5.08 -9.23
N VAL A 226 -10.27 -5.84 -8.18
CA VAL A 226 -11.30 -6.51 -7.37
C VAL A 226 -12.22 -5.47 -6.72
N GLY A 227 -11.64 -4.38 -6.20
CA GLY A 227 -12.40 -3.27 -5.64
C GLY A 227 -13.40 -2.68 -6.62
N THR A 228 -12.96 -2.34 -7.83
CA THR A 228 -13.83 -1.81 -8.88
C THR A 228 -14.90 -2.81 -9.29
N VAL A 229 -14.55 -4.09 -9.51
CA VAL A 229 -15.54 -5.11 -9.90
C VAL A 229 -16.61 -5.27 -8.82
N PHE A 230 -16.22 -5.29 -7.54
CA PHE A 230 -17.18 -5.46 -6.46
C PHE A 230 -18.10 -4.25 -6.30
N LEU A 231 -17.59 -3.03 -6.46
CA LEU A 231 -18.42 -1.82 -6.49
C LEU A 231 -19.43 -1.86 -7.65
N GLN A 232 -19.01 -2.28 -8.84
CA GLN A 232 -19.88 -2.33 -10.02
C GLN A 232 -20.97 -3.42 -9.93
N LEU A 233 -20.72 -4.47 -9.15
CA LEU A 233 -21.67 -5.56 -8.93
C LEU A 233 -22.54 -5.37 -7.68
N ASP A 234 -22.47 -4.20 -7.04
CA ASP A 234 -23.16 -3.91 -5.77
C ASP A 234 -22.82 -4.92 -4.66
N LEU A 235 -21.57 -5.38 -4.65
CA LEU A 235 -21.02 -6.32 -3.68
C LEU A 235 -20.25 -5.59 -2.57
N GLY A 236 -20.77 -4.45 -2.11
CA GLY A 236 -20.12 -3.59 -1.10
C GLY A 236 -19.73 -4.35 0.17
N LEU A 237 -20.58 -5.28 0.63
CA LEU A 237 -20.26 -6.14 1.77
C LEU A 237 -19.04 -7.03 1.50
N ALA A 238 -18.97 -7.65 0.32
CA ALA A 238 -17.83 -8.49 -0.05
C ALA A 238 -16.56 -7.65 -0.16
N LEU A 239 -16.66 -6.40 -0.64
CA LEU A 239 -15.54 -5.48 -0.73
C LEU A 239 -14.96 -5.13 0.64
N ASN A 240 -15.83 -4.83 1.59
CA ASN A 240 -15.38 -4.43 2.93
C ASN A 240 -14.77 -5.59 3.73
N VAL A 241 -15.04 -6.84 3.33
CA VAL A 241 -14.43 -8.04 3.94
C VAL A 241 -13.18 -8.50 3.18
N VAL A 242 -13.25 -8.60 1.85
CA VAL A 242 -12.16 -9.12 0.99
C VAL A 242 -11.09 -8.06 0.76
N GLY A 243 -11.48 -6.79 0.65
CA GLY A 243 -10.59 -5.65 0.44
C GLY A 243 -9.44 -5.61 1.45
N PRO A 244 -9.69 -5.62 2.77
CA PRO A 244 -8.64 -5.65 3.79
C PRO A 244 -7.67 -6.84 3.64
N VAL A 245 -8.16 -8.02 3.26
CA VAL A 245 -7.30 -9.21 3.02
C VAL A 245 -6.37 -8.95 1.84
N LEU A 246 -6.89 -8.43 0.73
CA LEU A 246 -6.09 -8.07 -0.44
C LEU A 246 -5.08 -6.95 -0.10
N SER A 247 -5.46 -5.99 0.73
CA SER A 247 -4.54 -4.95 1.21
C SER A 247 -3.38 -5.52 2.01
N PHE A 248 -3.62 -6.46 2.94
CA PHE A 248 -2.53 -7.10 3.69
C PHE A 248 -1.62 -7.96 2.81
N LEU A 249 -2.17 -8.62 1.78
CA LEU A 249 -1.38 -9.35 0.78
C LEU A 249 -0.50 -8.40 -0.05
N ALA A 250 -1.09 -7.32 -0.58
CA ALA A 250 -0.36 -6.33 -1.37
C ALA A 250 0.72 -5.64 -0.53
N TYR A 251 0.43 -5.34 0.74
CA TYR A 251 1.40 -4.72 1.64
C TYR A 251 2.56 -5.68 1.98
N SER A 252 2.27 -6.97 2.14
CA SER A 252 3.29 -8.01 2.33
C SER A 252 4.18 -8.15 1.10
N ALA A 253 3.59 -8.18 -0.10
CA ALA A 253 4.34 -8.24 -1.36
C ALA A 253 5.22 -6.99 -1.54
N THR A 254 4.70 -5.82 -1.15
CA THR A 254 5.47 -4.57 -1.12
C THR A 254 6.67 -4.70 -0.20
N ALA A 255 6.48 -5.18 1.05
CA ALA A 255 7.57 -5.36 2.00
C ALA A 255 8.67 -6.32 1.50
N VAL A 256 8.29 -7.41 0.83
CA VAL A 256 9.22 -8.35 0.19
C VAL A 256 10.01 -7.64 -0.92
N SER A 257 9.32 -6.95 -1.84
CA SER A 257 9.99 -6.30 -2.96
C SER A 257 10.94 -5.19 -2.51
N MET A 258 10.52 -4.37 -1.53
CA MET A 258 11.36 -3.29 -1.01
C MET A 258 12.60 -3.81 -0.29
N ALA A 259 12.50 -4.94 0.41
CA ALA A 259 13.64 -5.58 1.03
C ALA A 259 14.64 -6.14 0.01
N ARG A 260 14.15 -6.77 -1.07
CA ARG A 260 14.98 -7.25 -2.20
C ARG A 260 15.67 -6.08 -2.90
N LEU A 261 14.94 -5.01 -3.17
CA LEU A 261 15.49 -3.80 -3.79
C LEU A 261 16.54 -3.13 -2.90
N TRP A 262 16.32 -3.12 -1.58
CA TRP A 262 17.32 -2.66 -0.62
C TRP A 262 18.61 -3.49 -0.69
N GLN A 263 18.52 -4.83 -0.67
CA GLN A 263 19.71 -5.69 -0.78
C GLN A 263 20.46 -5.50 -2.09
N ALA A 264 19.74 -5.35 -3.20
CA ALA A 264 20.34 -5.25 -4.53
C ALA A 264 21.00 -3.90 -4.79
N VAL A 265 20.43 -2.80 -4.28
CA VAL A 265 20.80 -1.44 -4.73
C VAL A 265 21.27 -0.54 -3.59
N VAL A 266 20.68 -0.65 -2.40
CA VAL A 266 20.92 0.31 -1.31
C VAL A 266 21.99 -0.19 -0.35
N ALA A 267 21.96 -1.46 0.06
CA ALA A 267 22.93 -2.04 0.98
C ALA A 267 24.38 -1.98 0.46
N PRO A 268 24.68 -2.30 -0.82
CA PRO A 268 26.06 -2.25 -1.34
C PRO A 268 26.63 -0.82 -1.41
N ALA A 269 25.76 0.18 -1.48
CA ALA A 269 26.12 1.59 -1.59
C ALA A 269 26.06 2.34 -0.25
N ALA A 270 25.63 1.66 0.82
CA ALA A 270 25.65 2.24 2.16
C ALA A 270 27.09 2.27 2.68
N PRO A 271 27.55 3.38 3.29
CA PRO A 271 28.87 3.41 3.92
C PRO A 271 28.95 2.30 4.97
N ALA A 272 30.10 1.62 5.04
CA ALA A 272 30.37 0.65 6.10
C ALA A 272 30.04 1.30 7.45
N ALA A 273 29.25 0.61 8.27
CA ALA A 273 28.98 1.11 9.61
C ALA A 273 30.33 1.31 10.32
N PRO A 274 30.56 2.47 10.96
CA PRO A 274 31.77 2.62 11.76
C PRO A 274 31.81 1.48 12.77
N GLU A 275 32.96 0.79 12.84
CA GLU A 275 33.20 -0.20 13.88
C GLU A 275 32.92 0.49 15.22
N ARG A 276 32.01 -0.09 15.99
CA ARG A 276 31.75 0.38 17.34
C ARG A 276 32.90 -0.13 18.20
N ASP A 277 33.88 0.74 18.43
CA ASP A 277 34.87 0.60 19.50
C ASP A 277 34.18 0.58 20.87
#